data_AF-A0A522DBU2-F1
#
_entry.id   AF-A0A522DBU2-F1
#
_cell.length_a   1.000
_cell.length_b   1.000
_cell.length_c   1.000
_cell.angle_alpha   90.00
_cell.angle_beta   90.00
_cell.angle_gamma   90.00
#
_symmetry.space_group_name_H-M   'P 1'
#
loop_
_entity.id
_entity.type
_entity.pdbx_description
1 polymer ?
#
loop_
_entity_poly.entity_id
_entity_poly.type
_entity_poly.pdbx_seq_one_letter_code
_entity_poly.pdbx_strand_id
1 'polypeptide(L)'
;MVKTSDVYPRISHYTTLQGAVGILQSQSLWSTHCKFLNDTSERILIKDKLIEILYPHVLKKCQALIEKYPKIKSSVDSDGGVAAVAKNETATIVDVQYRVTGDEIYVTSFCGETGDAYIDRNGLLSQWRGYGRDGGISLVFNTKKMEDILQMEADTYSYAHLSLDDLIYSHDTKKI
;
A
#
# COMPACT_ATOMS: atom_id res chain seq x y z
N MET A 1 7.43 -10.60 1.48
CA MET A 1 7.53 -9.20 1.91
C MET A 1 7.28 -9.18 3.40
N VAL A 2 8.10 -8.46 4.17
CA VAL A 2 7.84 -8.27 5.61
C VAL A 2 6.53 -7.48 5.74
N LYS A 3 5.63 -7.85 6.66
CA LYS A 3 4.40 -7.08 6.84
C LYS A 3 4.70 -5.79 7.57
N THR A 4 3.98 -4.71 7.24
CA THR A 4 4.10 -3.45 7.98
C THR A 4 3.83 -3.66 9.48
N SER A 5 2.90 -4.55 9.83
CA SER A 5 2.60 -4.89 11.22
C SER A 5 3.71 -5.65 11.96
N ASP A 6 4.65 -6.28 11.24
CA ASP A 6 5.83 -6.91 11.85
C ASP A 6 6.88 -5.86 12.27
N VAL A 7 6.88 -4.69 11.63
CA VAL A 7 7.83 -3.59 11.89
C VAL A 7 7.20 -2.54 12.81
N TYR A 8 5.95 -2.18 12.55
CA TYR A 8 5.22 -1.13 13.27
C TYR A 8 3.93 -1.72 13.85
N PRO A 9 3.90 -2.10 15.13
CA PRO A 9 2.68 -2.60 15.79
C PRO A 9 1.53 -1.60 15.77
N ARG A 10 1.86 -0.30 15.77
CA ARG A 10 0.93 0.81 15.68
C ARG A 10 1.35 1.80 14.60
N ILE A 11 0.36 2.34 13.91
CA ILE A 11 0.53 3.45 12.96
C ILE A 11 -0.36 4.62 13.37
N SER A 12 0.09 5.84 13.08
CA SER A 12 -0.60 7.07 13.48
C SER A 12 -0.92 7.94 12.28
N HIS A 13 -2.16 8.42 12.20
CA HIS A 13 -2.56 9.46 11.24
C HIS A 13 -2.73 10.78 11.99
N TYR A 14 -1.87 11.76 11.67
CA TYR A 14 -1.93 13.09 12.25
C TYR A 14 -2.82 13.99 11.41
N THR A 15 -3.72 14.72 12.06
CA THR A 15 -4.65 15.61 11.39
C THR A 15 -5.03 16.79 12.29
N THR A 16 -5.70 17.79 11.72
CA THR A 16 -6.23 18.92 12.50
C THR A 16 -7.44 18.47 13.32
N LEU A 17 -7.85 19.25 14.33
CA LEU A 17 -9.06 18.95 15.10
C LEU A 17 -10.30 18.82 14.19
N GLN A 18 -10.45 19.73 13.23
CA GLN A 18 -11.53 19.68 12.25
C GLN A 18 -11.46 18.43 11.37
N GLY A 19 -10.26 18.04 10.92
CA GLY A 19 -10.04 16.82 10.17
C GLY A 19 -10.44 15.58 10.95
N ALA A 20 -10.07 15.50 12.24
CA ALA A 20 -10.48 14.42 13.12
C ALA A 20 -12.00 14.36 13.32
N VAL A 21 -12.66 15.50 13.52
CA VAL A 21 -14.13 15.56 13.59
C VAL A 21 -14.76 15.02 12.29
N GLY A 22 -14.24 15.42 11.13
CA GLY A 22 -14.71 14.92 9.84
C GLY A 22 -14.53 13.40 9.68
N ILE A 23 -13.38 12.86 10.08
CA ILE A 23 -13.10 11.41 10.05
C ILE A 23 -14.07 10.67 10.98
N LEU A 24 -14.28 11.17 12.20
CA LEU A 24 -15.17 10.53 13.17
C LEU A 24 -16.65 10.62 12.75
N GLN A 25 -17.08 11.69 12.10
CA GLN A 25 -18.45 11.82 11.62
C GLN A 25 -18.72 10.95 10.39
N SER A 26 -17.77 10.90 9.46
CA SER A 26 -17.90 10.13 8.21
C SER A 26 -17.48 8.67 8.34
N GLN A 27 -16.81 8.30 9.45
CA GLN A 27 -16.20 6.99 9.65
C GLN A 27 -15.27 6.59 8.49
N SER A 28 -14.60 7.57 7.89
CA SER A 28 -13.82 7.39 6.66
C SER A 28 -12.49 8.14 6.73
N LEU A 29 -11.43 7.52 6.20
CA LEU A 29 -10.16 8.19 5.90
C LEU A 29 -10.13 8.56 4.41
N TRP A 30 -9.77 9.81 4.12
CA TRP A 30 -9.69 10.29 2.74
C TRP A 30 -8.29 10.08 2.18
N SER A 31 -8.22 9.40 1.05
CA SER A 31 -6.97 9.24 0.30
C SER A 31 -6.76 10.42 -0.67
N THR A 32 -5.52 10.87 -0.78
CA THR A 32 -5.10 11.92 -1.71
C THR A 32 -4.61 11.28 -3.00
N HIS A 33 -5.04 11.80 -4.15
CA HIS A 33 -4.48 11.34 -5.42
C HIS A 33 -2.98 11.72 -5.50
N CYS A 34 -2.12 10.74 -5.85
CA CYS A 34 -0.67 10.87 -5.85
C CYS A 34 -0.09 12.06 -6.65
N LYS A 35 -0.79 12.53 -7.70
CA LYS A 35 -0.40 13.71 -8.50
C LYS A 35 -0.39 15.02 -7.69
N PHE A 36 -1.07 15.07 -6.55
CA PHE A 36 -1.13 16.24 -5.68
C PHE A 36 -0.18 16.17 -4.47
N LEU A 37 0.64 15.12 -4.40
CA LEU A 37 1.68 15.04 -3.37
C LEU A 37 2.82 16.01 -3.69
N ASN A 38 3.48 16.50 -2.62
CA ASN A 38 4.59 17.44 -2.75
C ASN A 38 5.84 16.80 -3.39
N ASP A 39 5.97 15.47 -3.31
CA ASP A 39 7.08 14.72 -3.91
C ASP A 39 6.60 13.94 -5.14
N THR A 40 6.94 14.44 -6.33
CA THR A 40 6.58 13.78 -7.59
C THR A 40 7.33 12.47 -7.84
N SER A 41 8.42 12.20 -7.11
CA SER A 41 9.19 10.96 -7.26
C SER A 41 8.45 9.73 -6.73
N GLU A 42 7.60 9.91 -5.70
CA GLU A 42 6.75 8.84 -5.16
C GLU A 42 5.85 8.21 -6.24
N ARG A 43 5.37 9.03 -7.19
CA ARG A 43 4.54 8.58 -8.32
C ARG A 43 5.29 7.68 -9.30
N ILE A 44 6.60 7.87 -9.44
CA ILE A 44 7.43 7.07 -10.36
C ILE A 44 7.76 5.74 -9.70
N LEU A 45 8.15 5.76 -8.42
CA LEU A 45 8.59 4.58 -7.68
C LEU A 45 7.47 3.58 -7.42
N ILE A 46 6.22 4.04 -7.31
CA ILE A 46 5.09 3.17 -7.01
C ILE A 46 4.78 2.17 -8.13
N LYS A 47 5.15 2.44 -9.40
CA LYS A 47 4.89 1.53 -10.52
C LYS A 47 5.63 0.20 -10.33
N ASP A 48 6.92 0.26 -10.03
CA ASP A 48 7.75 -0.93 -9.84
C ASP A 48 7.31 -1.69 -8.58
N LYS A 49 7.01 -0.95 -7.51
CA LYS A 49 6.49 -1.52 -6.27
C LYS A 49 5.14 -2.22 -6.47
N LEU A 50 4.26 -1.67 -7.32
CA LEU A 50 2.98 -2.30 -7.65
C LEU A 50 3.17 -3.66 -8.32
N ILE A 51 4.19 -3.82 -9.18
CA ILE A 51 4.53 -5.11 -9.77
C ILE A 51 4.94 -6.10 -8.67
N GLU A 52 5.78 -5.69 -7.72
CA GLU A 52 6.21 -6.55 -6.61
C GLU A 52 5.04 -6.99 -5.72
N ILE A 53 4.10 -6.08 -5.44
CA ILE A 53 2.94 -6.34 -4.61
C ILE A 53 1.93 -7.26 -5.32
N LEU A 54 1.70 -7.05 -6.63
CA LEU A 54 0.74 -7.84 -7.40
C LEU A 54 1.28 -9.22 -7.79
N TYR A 55 2.60 -9.36 -7.96
CA TYR A 55 3.20 -10.60 -8.45
C TYR A 55 2.81 -11.87 -7.66
N PRO A 56 2.85 -11.91 -6.31
CA PRO A 56 2.42 -13.08 -5.55
C PRO A 56 0.95 -13.47 -5.80
N HIS A 57 0.09 -12.48 -5.99
CA HIS A 57 -1.34 -12.68 -6.26
C HIS A 57 -1.57 -13.25 -7.67
N VAL A 58 -0.87 -12.69 -8.67
CA VAL A 58 -0.90 -13.18 -10.04
C VAL A 58 -0.32 -14.60 -10.13
N LEU A 59 0.80 -14.86 -9.45
CA LEU A 59 1.40 -16.19 -9.38
C LEU A 59 0.43 -17.24 -8.83
N LYS A 60 -0.23 -16.95 -7.71
CA LYS A 60 -1.23 -17.84 -7.11
C LYS A 60 -2.41 -18.09 -8.08
N LYS A 61 -2.87 -17.07 -8.80
CA LYS A 61 -3.93 -17.21 -9.81
C LYS A 61 -3.47 -18.05 -11.01
N CYS A 62 -2.25 -17.83 -11.52
CA CYS A 62 -1.67 -18.63 -12.59
C CYS A 62 -1.54 -20.12 -12.19
N GLN A 63 -1.07 -20.40 -10.97
CA GLN A 63 -0.99 -21.75 -10.42
C GLN A 63 -2.37 -22.42 -10.38
N ALA A 64 -3.38 -21.74 -9.81
CA ALA A 64 -4.75 -22.25 -9.74
C ALA A 64 -5.36 -22.48 -11.14
N LEU A 65 -5.04 -21.64 -12.13
CA LEU A 65 -5.48 -21.83 -13.52
C LEU A 65 -4.85 -23.06 -14.17
N ILE A 66 -3.56 -23.31 -13.94
CA ILE A 66 -2.86 -24.50 -14.46
C ILE A 66 -3.44 -25.78 -13.86
N GLU A 67 -3.72 -25.78 -12.56
CA GLU A 67 -4.38 -26.90 -11.87
C GLU A 67 -5.77 -27.17 -12.44
N LYS A 68 -6.55 -26.10 -12.70
CA LYS A 68 -7.90 -26.20 -13.27
C LYS A 68 -7.88 -26.62 -14.75
N TYR A 69 -6.87 -26.21 -15.51
CA TYR A 69 -6.76 -26.47 -16.94
C TYR A 69 -5.39 -27.06 -17.30
N PRO A 70 -5.09 -28.33 -16.98
CA PRO A 70 -3.76 -28.92 -17.17
C PRO A 70 -3.22 -28.86 -18.61
N LYS A 71 -4.11 -28.72 -19.61
CA LYS A 71 -3.75 -28.55 -21.02
C LYS A 71 -2.89 -27.31 -21.30
N ILE A 72 -2.95 -26.28 -20.47
CA ILE A 72 -2.14 -25.07 -20.66
C ILE A 72 -0.71 -25.23 -20.14
N LYS A 73 -0.44 -26.26 -19.32
CA LYS A 73 0.84 -26.45 -18.64
C LYS A 73 2.02 -26.52 -19.62
N SER A 74 1.86 -27.25 -20.72
CA SER A 74 2.93 -27.37 -21.72
C SER A 74 3.30 -26.03 -22.37
N SER A 75 2.32 -25.14 -22.56
CA SER A 75 2.56 -23.78 -23.06
C SER A 75 3.25 -22.92 -22.00
N VAL A 76 2.79 -22.99 -20.74
CA VAL A 76 3.42 -22.27 -19.64
C VAL A 76 4.88 -22.69 -19.45
N ASP A 77 5.16 -23.99 -19.55
CA ASP A 77 6.52 -24.53 -19.44
C ASP A 77 7.41 -24.07 -20.61
N SER A 78 6.88 -23.97 -21.84
CA SER A 78 7.64 -23.40 -22.98
C SER A 78 7.91 -21.90 -22.83
N ASP A 79 7.07 -21.19 -22.09
CA ASP A 79 7.19 -19.74 -21.83
C ASP A 79 8.06 -19.43 -20.60
N GLY A 80 8.89 -20.38 -20.16
CA GLY A 80 9.81 -20.22 -19.03
C GLY A 80 9.22 -20.59 -17.65
N GLY A 81 8.05 -21.22 -17.64
CA GLY A 81 7.39 -21.72 -16.44
C GLY A 81 6.50 -20.69 -15.75
N VAL A 82 5.71 -21.18 -14.78
CA VAL A 82 4.64 -20.38 -14.13
C VAL A 82 5.13 -19.09 -13.48
N ALA A 83 6.35 -19.08 -12.95
CA ALA A 83 6.93 -17.88 -12.33
C ALA A 83 7.27 -16.80 -13.37
N ALA A 84 7.84 -17.19 -14.51
CA ALA A 84 8.17 -16.26 -15.59
C ALA A 84 6.90 -15.68 -16.22
N VAL A 85 5.91 -16.54 -16.50
CA VAL A 85 4.59 -16.13 -17.00
C VAL A 85 3.93 -15.17 -16.02
N ALA A 86 3.85 -15.52 -14.73
CA ALA A 86 3.24 -14.65 -13.72
C ALA A 86 3.92 -13.28 -13.62
N LYS A 87 5.26 -13.23 -13.73
CA LYS A 87 6.01 -11.97 -13.72
C LYS A 87 5.67 -11.10 -14.94
N ASN A 88 5.64 -11.71 -16.13
CA ASN A 88 5.31 -11.01 -17.37
C ASN A 88 3.86 -10.50 -17.39
N GLU A 89 2.91 -11.35 -16.95
CA GLU A 89 1.51 -10.98 -16.80
C GLU A 89 1.33 -9.83 -15.81
N THR A 90 2.02 -9.89 -14.66
CA THR A 90 1.94 -8.81 -13.66
C THR A 90 2.44 -7.48 -14.24
N ALA A 91 3.58 -7.47 -14.93
CA ALA A 91 4.12 -6.27 -15.57
C ALA A 91 3.17 -5.74 -16.65
N THR A 92 2.56 -6.64 -17.43
CA THR A 92 1.59 -6.29 -18.48
C THR A 92 0.33 -5.68 -17.89
N ILE A 93 -0.22 -6.26 -16.82
CA ILE A 93 -1.40 -5.72 -16.11
C ILE A 93 -1.13 -4.31 -15.61
N VAL A 94 0.01 -4.10 -14.94
CA VAL A 94 0.39 -2.77 -14.44
C VAL A 94 0.59 -1.79 -15.58
N ASP A 95 1.28 -2.17 -16.65
CA ASP A 95 1.50 -1.27 -17.78
C ASP A 95 0.20 -0.88 -18.50
N VAL A 96 -0.68 -1.86 -18.74
CA VAL A 96 -2.00 -1.62 -19.34
C VAL A 96 -2.85 -0.71 -18.45
N GLN A 97 -2.86 -0.94 -17.13
CA GLN A 97 -3.56 -0.08 -16.18
C GLN A 97 -3.08 1.36 -16.33
N TYR A 98 -1.77 1.61 -16.20
CA TYR A 98 -1.20 2.95 -16.32
C TYR A 98 -1.50 3.60 -17.68
N ARG A 99 -1.44 2.84 -18.78
CA ARG A 99 -1.72 3.36 -20.12
C ARG A 99 -3.19 3.76 -20.30
N VAL A 100 -4.11 3.01 -19.72
CA VAL A 100 -5.56 3.20 -19.93
C VAL A 100 -6.12 4.20 -18.92
N THR A 101 -5.74 4.12 -17.65
CA THR A 101 -6.29 4.95 -16.57
C THR A 101 -5.38 6.12 -16.21
N GLY A 102 -4.09 6.06 -16.53
CA GLY A 102 -3.09 6.95 -15.95
C GLY A 102 -2.73 6.56 -14.52
N ASP A 103 -2.03 7.46 -13.83
CA ASP A 103 -1.56 7.27 -12.45
C ASP A 103 -2.70 7.44 -11.43
N GLU A 104 -3.78 6.68 -11.53
CA GLU A 104 -4.97 6.78 -10.64
C GLU A 104 -4.73 6.07 -9.31
N ILE A 105 -3.70 6.54 -8.60
CA ILE A 105 -3.26 6.01 -7.32
C ILE A 105 -3.60 7.02 -6.24
N TYR A 106 -4.23 6.50 -5.19
CA TYR A 106 -4.68 7.28 -4.05
C TYR A 106 -3.95 6.79 -2.80
N VAL A 107 -3.40 7.72 -2.01
CA VAL A 107 -2.60 7.41 -0.83
C VAL A 107 -3.21 8.01 0.42
N THR A 108 -3.15 7.28 1.52
CA THR A 108 -3.39 7.80 2.86
C THR A 108 -2.11 7.61 3.67
N SER A 109 -1.57 8.70 4.21
CA SER A 109 -0.28 8.67 4.90
C SER A 109 -0.42 8.36 6.38
N PHE A 110 0.51 7.55 6.88
CA PHE A 110 0.63 7.22 8.30
C PHE A 110 2.09 7.35 8.74
N CYS A 111 2.30 7.55 10.04
CA CYS A 111 3.61 7.42 10.67
C CYS A 111 3.67 6.11 11.45
N GLY A 112 4.72 5.32 11.19
CA GLY A 112 5.04 4.14 11.99
C GLY A 112 5.54 4.51 13.38
N GLU A 113 5.39 3.57 14.31
CA GLU A 113 6.01 3.62 15.63
C GLU A 113 7.53 3.78 15.51
N THR A 114 8.14 4.59 16.38
CA THR A 114 9.57 4.95 16.28
C THR A 114 10.47 4.08 17.14
N GLY A 115 9.90 3.37 18.13
CA GLY A 115 10.63 2.62 19.14
C GLY A 115 11.14 3.50 20.29
N ASP A 116 11.00 4.82 20.19
CA ASP A 116 11.25 5.75 21.29
C ASP A 116 9.97 5.93 22.11
N ALA A 117 9.99 5.47 23.36
CA ALA A 117 8.82 5.51 24.24
C ALA A 117 8.26 6.92 24.50
N TYR A 118 9.11 7.95 24.44
CA TYR A 118 8.65 9.33 24.57
C TYR A 118 7.91 9.77 23.31
N ILE A 119 8.47 9.52 22.13
CA ILE A 119 7.84 9.87 20.85
C ILE A 119 6.56 9.04 20.65
N ASP A 120 6.58 7.75 20.93
CA ASP A 120 5.43 6.87 20.71
C ASP A 120 4.26 7.18 21.66
N ARG A 121 4.55 7.83 22.80
CA ARG A 121 3.54 8.33 23.73
C ARG A 121 3.03 9.73 23.39
N ASN A 122 3.92 10.61 22.94
CA ASN A 122 3.63 12.04 22.81
C ASN A 122 3.47 12.52 21.35
N GLY A 123 3.78 11.67 20.38
CA GLY A 123 3.76 11.96 18.96
C GLY A 123 5.01 12.67 18.44
N LEU A 124 5.14 12.70 17.10
CA LEU A 124 6.25 13.30 16.39
C LEU A 124 6.15 14.83 16.37
N LEU A 125 7.20 15.53 16.81
CA LEU A 125 7.25 17.00 16.81
C LEU A 125 7.06 17.60 15.41
N SER A 126 7.61 16.96 14.37
CA SER A 126 7.42 17.39 12.99
C SER A 126 5.95 17.39 12.58
N GLN A 127 5.20 16.36 12.99
CA GLN A 127 3.78 16.26 12.71
C GLN A 127 2.98 17.28 13.52
N TRP A 128 3.34 17.52 14.78
CA TRP A 128 2.68 18.56 15.59
C TRP A 128 2.89 19.98 15.06
N ARG A 129 4.04 20.25 14.44
CA ARG A 129 4.25 21.55 13.76
C ARG A 129 3.32 21.73 12.56
N GLY A 130 3.01 20.66 11.84
CA GLY A 130 2.11 20.68 10.69
C GLY A 130 0.63 20.70 11.07
N TYR A 131 0.22 19.80 11.95
CA TYR A 131 -1.20 19.53 12.25
C TYR A 131 -1.68 20.06 13.61
N GLY A 132 -0.75 20.41 14.50
CA GLY A 132 -1.04 20.73 15.90
C GLY A 132 -1.45 22.16 16.22
N ARG A 133 -1.32 23.12 15.27
CA ARG A 133 -1.49 24.56 15.54
C ARG A 133 -2.82 24.90 16.24
N ASP A 134 -3.90 24.27 15.84
CA ASP A 134 -5.26 24.53 16.35
C ASP A 134 -5.83 23.33 17.12
N GLY A 135 -4.98 22.65 17.91
CA GLY A 135 -5.40 21.49 18.72
C GLY A 135 -5.45 20.18 17.93
N GLY A 136 -4.44 19.94 17.08
CA GLY A 136 -4.34 18.73 16.26
C GLY A 136 -4.44 17.41 17.03
N ILE A 137 -4.80 16.36 16.32
CA ILE A 137 -5.05 15.02 16.87
C ILE A 137 -4.19 13.99 16.12
N SER A 138 -3.73 12.98 16.86
CA SER A 138 -3.16 11.76 16.30
C SER A 138 -4.14 10.61 16.51
N LEU A 139 -4.64 10.05 15.41
CA LEU A 139 -5.45 8.83 15.43
C LEU A 139 -4.52 7.63 15.31
N VAL A 140 -4.51 6.78 16.34
CA VAL A 140 -3.61 5.62 16.42
C VAL A 140 -4.37 4.34 16.09
N PHE A 141 -3.86 3.59 15.13
CA PHE A 141 -4.44 2.35 14.65
C PHE A 141 -3.55 1.16 15.00
N ASN A 142 -4.18 0.01 15.24
CA ASN A 142 -3.47 -1.26 15.30
C ASN A 142 -3.17 -1.72 13.87
N THR A 143 -1.89 -1.81 13.52
CA THR A 143 -1.45 -2.07 12.15
C THR A 143 -1.90 -3.44 11.65
N LYS A 144 -1.83 -4.46 12.50
CA LYS A 144 -2.28 -5.81 12.14
C LYS A 144 -3.78 -5.83 11.79
N LYS A 145 -4.61 -5.16 12.61
CA LYS A 145 -6.05 -5.06 12.32
C LYS A 145 -6.34 -4.30 11.04
N MET A 146 -5.56 -3.27 10.73
CA MET A 146 -5.67 -2.56 9.45
C MET A 146 -5.37 -3.50 8.28
N GLU A 147 -4.25 -4.22 8.32
CA GLU A 147 -3.91 -5.22 7.30
C GLU A 147 -4.99 -6.30 7.13
N ASP A 148 -5.54 -6.80 8.24
CA ASP A 148 -6.61 -7.80 8.20
C ASP A 148 -7.87 -7.24 7.51
N ILE A 149 -8.25 -5.98 7.77
CA ILE A 149 -9.37 -5.30 7.09
C ILE A 149 -9.10 -5.09 5.60
N LEU A 150 -7.90 -4.65 5.24
CA LEU A 150 -7.52 -4.47 3.83
C LEU A 150 -7.55 -5.81 3.07
N GLN A 151 -7.12 -6.90 3.70
CA GLN A 151 -7.18 -8.23 3.11
C GLN A 151 -8.63 -8.69 2.92
N MET A 152 -9.50 -8.50 3.92
CA MET A 152 -10.92 -8.84 3.79
C MET A 152 -11.59 -8.07 2.64
N GLU A 153 -11.26 -6.79 2.48
CA GLU A 153 -11.76 -5.95 1.39
C GLU A 153 -11.28 -6.48 0.02
N ALA A 154 -10.00 -6.80 -0.10
CA ALA A 154 -9.42 -7.35 -1.33
C ALA A 154 -10.01 -8.73 -1.70
N ASP A 155 -10.29 -9.57 -0.71
CA ASP A 155 -10.93 -10.87 -0.90
C ASP A 155 -12.40 -10.74 -1.32
N THR A 156 -13.09 -9.70 -0.82
CA THR A 156 -14.51 -9.43 -1.10
C THR A 156 -14.70 -8.76 -2.45
N TYR A 157 -13.87 -7.78 -2.79
CA TYR A 157 -13.99 -6.96 -4.00
C TYR A 157 -12.80 -7.19 -4.93
N SER A 158 -13.01 -8.01 -5.96
CA SER A 158 -11.96 -8.46 -6.89
C SER A 158 -11.31 -7.36 -7.77
N TYR A 159 -11.74 -6.09 -7.66
CA TYR A 159 -11.31 -4.99 -8.53
C TYR A 159 -10.56 -3.87 -7.81
N ALA A 160 -10.48 -3.89 -6.48
CA ALA A 160 -9.73 -2.91 -5.71
C ALA A 160 -8.53 -3.59 -5.04
N HIS A 161 -7.32 -3.09 -5.32
CA HIS A 161 -6.14 -3.50 -4.58
C HIS A 161 -5.81 -2.43 -3.55
N LEU A 162 -5.77 -2.83 -2.28
CA LEU A 162 -5.37 -1.98 -1.17
C LEU A 162 -4.16 -2.61 -0.50
N SER A 163 -3.11 -1.81 -0.32
CA SER A 163 -1.88 -2.21 0.33
C SER A 163 -1.48 -1.19 1.38
N LEU A 164 -0.98 -1.70 2.51
CA LEU A 164 -0.24 -0.91 3.49
C LEU A 164 1.23 -1.31 3.36
N ASP A 165 2.10 -0.35 3.08
CA ASP A 165 3.54 -0.58 2.88
C ASP A 165 4.32 0.70 3.23
N ASP A 166 5.63 0.54 3.42
CA ASP A 166 6.52 1.66 3.68
C ASP A 166 6.65 2.55 2.45
N LEU A 167 6.69 3.86 2.72
CA LEU A 167 6.92 4.87 1.69
C LEU A 167 8.42 4.94 1.37
N ILE A 168 8.75 4.72 0.10
CA ILE A 168 10.13 4.77 -0.39
C ILE A 168 10.37 6.15 -1.00
N TYR A 169 11.22 6.94 -0.35
CA TYR A 169 11.73 8.17 -0.92
C TYR A 169 12.93 7.89 -1.83
N SER A 170 13.13 8.75 -2.83
CA SER A 170 14.11 8.65 -3.93
C SER A 170 15.60 8.44 -3.55
N HIS A 171 15.94 8.33 -2.26
CA HIS A 171 17.30 8.17 -1.75
C HIS A 171 17.52 6.94 -0.85
N ASP A 172 16.47 6.17 -0.53
CA ASP A 172 16.56 5.10 0.47
C ASP A 172 16.40 3.70 -0.14
N THR A 173 17.28 3.36 -1.08
CA THR A 173 17.37 1.99 -1.66
C THR A 173 17.96 0.95 -0.69
N LYS A 174 18.23 1.32 0.58
CA LYS A 174 18.89 0.47 1.58
C LYS A 174 17.96 -0.18 2.61
N LYS A 175 16.63 -0.08 2.45
CA LYS A 175 15.65 -0.75 3.33
C LYS A 175 14.87 -1.89 2.64
N ILE A 176 15.54 -2.66 1.78
CA ILE A 176 15.02 -3.94 1.24
C ILE A 176 15.71 -5.09 1.97
#